data_AF-A0A9P6UNY9-F1
#
_entry.id   AF-A0A9P6UNY9-F1
#
_cell.length_a   1.000
_cell.length_b   1.000
_cell.length_c   1.000
_cell.angle_alpha   90.00
_cell.angle_beta   90.00
_cell.angle_gamma   90.00
#
_symmetry.space_group_name_H-M   'P 1'
#
loop_
_entity.id
_entity.type
_entity.pdbx_description
1 polymer ?
#
loop_
_entity_poly.entity_id
_entity_poly.type
_entity_poly.pdbx_seq_one_letter_code
_entity_poly.pdbx_strand_id
1 'polypeptide(L)'
;MSSLVLHDESEWIFNVDSPALLTDYTRSALDIPALIEHFGSVSIDEVLYNGRYVFDVILTISAELSRKRIEPVNPVEVLKSKTAIRNSEFMQALLKDPYSVDIRFVFNTDESYSNIGLWAHRSLLSRYKPFADLIHEASSESSAQTSSCNDAQDVINAEMLTIPLSDISPGTLCVLLRYIYTGEINRTVDTSLHAISMTDSALVMKGIAGRPARFVRWSPMDKDSPWRLKDVTWEELLRVSGRFGVLDLQQHCEDAVIAAMDTSNAVEVLFTIGSTFDKVRDAAMDFIVDKMGSVVLKDTRPFAAYKNHPDAFDFLVELLERRAPKAAVIDGV
;
A
#
# COMPACT_ATOMS: atom_id res chain seq x y z
N MET A 1 -36.68 10.45 9.25
CA MET A 1 -36.80 9.04 8.84
C MET A 1 -35.99 8.25 9.86
N SER A 2 -36.67 7.54 10.75
CA SER A 2 -36.02 6.71 11.75
C SER A 2 -35.66 5.37 11.09
N SER A 3 -34.41 4.92 11.25
CA SER A 3 -33.93 3.65 10.73
C SER A 3 -33.87 2.63 11.87
N LEU A 4 -34.54 1.50 11.71
CA LEU A 4 -34.42 0.33 12.58
C LEU A 4 -33.44 -0.63 11.90
N VAL A 5 -32.31 -0.92 12.54
CA VAL A 5 -31.36 -1.95 12.08
C VAL A 5 -31.41 -3.10 13.08
N LEU A 6 -31.85 -4.27 12.61
CA LEU A 6 -31.87 -5.49 13.41
C LEU A 6 -30.52 -6.20 13.24
N HIS A 7 -29.82 -6.44 14.35
CA HIS A 7 -28.67 -7.34 14.41
C HIS A 7 -28.95 -8.39 15.48
N ASP A 8 -29.13 -9.63 15.03
CA ASP A 8 -29.32 -10.83 15.85
C ASP A 8 -30.58 -10.81 16.77
N GLU A 9 -31.13 -11.98 17.11
CA GLU A 9 -32.45 -12.10 17.78
C GLU A 9 -32.51 -11.53 19.22
N SER A 10 -31.46 -10.87 19.70
CA SER A 10 -31.31 -10.44 21.09
C SER A 10 -30.96 -8.96 21.30
N GLU A 11 -30.73 -8.16 20.24
CA GLU A 11 -30.32 -6.75 20.40
C GLU A 11 -31.24 -5.78 19.63
N TRP A 12 -31.66 -4.73 20.33
CA TRP A 12 -32.50 -3.67 19.80
C TRP A 12 -31.74 -2.35 19.92
N ILE A 13 -31.39 -1.74 18.78
CA ILE A 13 -30.73 -0.43 18.74
C ILE A 13 -31.75 0.62 18.29
N PHE A 14 -32.04 1.58 19.16
CA PHE A 14 -32.92 2.70 18.86
C PHE A 14 -32.11 3.97 18.63
N ASN A 15 -32.23 4.55 17.43
CA ASN A 15 -31.64 5.84 17.11
C ASN A 15 -32.75 6.91 17.15
N VAL A 16 -32.69 7.82 18.13
CA VAL A 16 -33.77 8.79 18.41
C VAL A 16 -33.31 10.20 18.01
N ASP A 17 -33.69 10.63 16.81
CA ASP A 17 -33.33 11.95 16.28
C ASP A 17 -34.25 13.10 16.74
N SER A 18 -35.30 12.84 17.53
CA SER A 18 -36.21 13.90 18.02
C SER A 18 -36.93 13.53 19.32
N PRO A 19 -36.94 14.42 20.34
CA PRO A 19 -37.61 14.17 21.62
C PRO A 19 -39.15 14.19 21.53
N ALA A 20 -39.73 14.71 20.44
CA ALA A 20 -41.18 14.89 20.31
C ALA A 20 -41.97 13.59 20.00
N LEU A 21 -41.29 12.47 19.73
CA LEU A 21 -41.94 11.21 19.33
C LEU A 21 -41.96 10.14 20.45
N LEU A 22 -41.34 10.41 21.59
CA LEU A 22 -41.26 9.47 22.72
C LEU A 22 -42.55 9.39 23.54
N THR A 23 -43.46 10.37 23.41
CA THR A 23 -44.70 10.42 24.21
C THR A 23 -45.86 9.61 23.62
N ASP A 24 -45.86 9.35 22.32
CA ASP A 24 -47.04 8.77 21.65
C ASP A 24 -46.90 7.29 21.28
N TYR A 25 -45.69 6.74 21.16
CA TYR A 25 -45.49 5.37 20.64
C TYR A 25 -45.21 4.30 21.72
N THR A 26 -45.05 4.67 22.98
CA THR A 26 -44.55 3.76 24.05
C THR A 26 -45.57 3.42 25.13
N ARG A 27 -46.83 3.86 24.98
CA ARG A 27 -47.85 3.71 26.03
C ARG A 27 -48.49 2.32 26.16
N SER A 28 -48.17 1.33 25.31
CA SER A 28 -48.91 0.05 25.31
C SER A 28 -48.10 -1.24 25.43
N ALA A 29 -46.80 -1.23 25.70
CA ALA A 29 -46.07 -2.51 25.82
C ALA A 29 -44.88 -2.57 26.80
N LEU A 30 -44.41 -1.45 27.35
CA LEU A 30 -43.41 -1.47 28.42
C LEU A 30 -43.81 -0.50 29.51
N ASP A 31 -43.87 -0.99 30.74
CA ASP A 31 -44.04 -0.17 31.95
C ASP A 31 -42.70 0.53 32.24
N ILE A 32 -42.37 1.52 31.40
CA ILE A 32 -41.13 2.31 31.46
C ILE A 32 -40.90 2.97 32.84
N PRO A 33 -41.93 3.42 33.60
CA PRO A 33 -41.71 3.97 34.94
C PRO A 33 -41.01 3.00 35.89
N ALA A 34 -41.27 1.68 35.79
CA ALA A 34 -40.61 0.67 36.62
C ALA A 34 -39.16 0.37 36.17
N LEU A 35 -38.84 0.56 34.88
CA LEU A 35 -37.46 0.46 34.38
C LEU A 35 -36.60 1.63 34.87
N ILE A 36 -37.16 2.85 34.96
CA ILE A 36 -36.42 4.05 35.38
C ILE A 36 -35.95 3.97 36.84
N GLU A 37 -36.64 3.24 37.73
CA GLU A 37 -36.18 3.07 39.12
C GLU A 37 -34.90 2.21 39.27
N HIS A 38 -34.44 1.51 38.23
CA HIS A 38 -33.25 0.66 38.28
C HIS A 38 -32.06 1.15 37.44
N PHE A 39 -32.26 2.13 36.56
CA PHE A 39 -31.16 2.76 35.82
C PHE A 39 -30.78 4.05 36.53
N GLY A 40 -29.54 4.10 37.05
CA GLY A 40 -29.01 5.32 37.66
C GLY A 40 -29.22 6.53 36.76
N SER A 41 -29.43 7.70 37.37
CA SER A 41 -29.58 8.95 36.62
C SER A 41 -28.27 9.29 35.89
N VAL A 42 -28.33 9.52 34.58
CA VAL A 42 -27.24 10.09 33.78
C VAL A 42 -27.46 11.60 33.68
N SER A 43 -26.42 12.41 33.85
CA SER A 43 -26.56 13.87 33.76
C SER A 43 -26.89 14.27 32.31
N ILE A 44 -27.76 15.27 32.13
CA ILE A 44 -28.09 15.83 30.81
C ILE A 44 -26.82 16.33 30.10
N ASP A 45 -25.86 16.89 30.85
CA ASP A 45 -24.60 17.39 30.32
C ASP A 45 -23.71 16.27 29.74
N GLU A 46 -23.91 15.02 30.17
CA GLU A 46 -23.15 13.85 29.67
C GLU A 46 -23.72 13.27 28.37
N VAL A 47 -24.94 13.65 27.98
CA VAL A 47 -25.64 13.12 26.79
C VAL A 47 -25.94 14.19 25.73
N LEU A 48 -25.48 15.42 25.95
CA LEU A 48 -25.65 16.54 25.02
C LEU A 48 -24.40 16.73 24.14
N TYR A 49 -24.55 16.64 22.82
CA TYR A 49 -23.51 17.00 21.85
C TYR A 49 -24.06 18.05 20.88
N ASN A 50 -23.44 19.24 20.84
CA ASN A 50 -23.89 20.38 20.02
C ASN A 50 -25.38 20.75 20.19
N GLY A 51 -25.89 20.73 21.41
CA GLY A 51 -27.29 21.09 21.69
C GLY A 51 -28.32 20.02 21.32
N ARG A 52 -27.87 18.81 20.96
CA ARG A 52 -28.73 17.66 20.65
C ARG A 52 -28.39 16.49 21.58
N TYR A 53 -29.40 15.72 21.95
CA TYR A 53 -29.21 14.47 22.68
C TYR A 53 -28.61 13.44 21.73
N VAL A 54 -27.45 12.89 22.09
CA VAL A 54 -26.79 11.83 21.30
C VAL A 54 -26.38 10.72 22.26
N PHE A 55 -27.19 9.67 22.32
CA PHE A 55 -26.90 8.46 23.09
C PHE A 55 -27.57 7.26 22.41
N ASP A 56 -26.91 6.10 22.51
CA ASP A 56 -27.49 4.82 22.11
C ASP A 56 -28.02 4.11 23.37
N VAL A 57 -29.28 3.67 23.33
CA VAL A 57 -29.84 2.81 24.38
C VAL A 57 -29.69 1.37 23.95
N ILE A 58 -28.82 0.62 24.64
CA ILE A 58 -28.65 -0.82 24.43
C ILE A 58 -29.39 -1.53 25.56
N LEU A 59 -30.48 -2.21 25.22
CA LEU A 59 -31.20 -3.09 26.14
C LEU A 59 -30.71 -4.53 25.90
N THR A 60 -30.13 -5.15 26.92
CA THR A 60 -29.69 -6.54 26.84
C THR A 60 -30.28 -7.37 27.97
N ILE A 61 -30.63 -8.61 27.65
CA ILE A 61 -31.14 -9.61 28.60
C ILE A 61 -29.99 -10.49 29.11
N SER A 62 -28.79 -10.36 28.54
CA SER A 62 -27.63 -11.16 28.91
C SER A 62 -27.00 -10.64 30.20
N ALA A 63 -26.98 -11.49 31.23
CA ALA A 63 -26.33 -11.20 32.51
C ALA A 63 -24.79 -11.17 32.42
N GLU A 64 -24.21 -11.64 31.31
CA GLU A 64 -22.76 -11.82 31.13
C GLU A 64 -22.05 -10.61 30.49
N LEU A 65 -22.80 -9.63 29.98
CA LEU A 65 -22.21 -8.39 29.48
C LEU A 65 -21.71 -7.56 30.66
N SER A 66 -20.43 -7.74 31.01
CA SER A 66 -19.75 -6.86 31.95
C SER A 66 -19.95 -5.43 31.46
N ARG A 67 -20.61 -4.59 32.28
CA ARG A 67 -20.82 -3.15 32.06
C ARG A 67 -19.48 -2.42 32.11
N LYS A 68 -18.56 -2.74 31.21
CA LYS A 68 -17.36 -1.94 31.01
C LYS A 68 -17.83 -0.67 30.32
N ARG A 69 -17.79 0.43 31.07
CA ARG A 69 -17.95 1.78 30.54
C ARG A 69 -16.93 1.92 29.41
N ILE A 70 -17.39 1.91 28.17
CA ILE A 70 -16.55 2.28 27.02
C ILE A 70 -16.30 3.77 27.23
N GLU A 71 -15.06 4.16 27.46
CA GLU A 71 -14.74 5.58 27.55
C GLU A 71 -15.12 6.25 26.22
N PRO A 72 -15.78 7.42 26.25
CA PRO A 72 -16.20 8.09 25.03
C PRO A 72 -14.98 8.33 24.15
N VAL A 73 -14.95 7.66 23.00
CA VAL A 73 -13.89 7.85 22.00
C VAL A 73 -13.84 9.32 21.65
N ASN A 74 -12.65 9.92 21.75
CA ASN A 74 -12.47 11.35 21.56
C ASN A 74 -13.10 11.77 20.20
N PRO A 75 -14.08 12.69 20.17
CA PRO A 75 -14.78 13.09 18.94
C PRO A 75 -13.83 13.55 17.84
N VAL A 76 -12.67 14.09 18.22
CA VAL A 76 -11.61 14.54 17.32
C VAL A 76 -10.94 13.37 16.60
N GLU A 77 -10.75 12.23 17.27
CA GLU A 77 -10.19 11.02 16.67
C GLU A 77 -11.18 10.34 15.72
N VAL A 78 -12.47 10.34 16.07
CA VAL A 78 -13.54 9.81 15.21
C VAL A 78 -13.73 10.66 13.95
N LEU A 79 -13.61 11.99 14.03
CA LEU A 79 -13.64 12.84 12.83
C LEU A 79 -12.40 12.63 11.95
N LYS A 80 -11.21 12.52 12.55
CA LYS A 80 -9.97 12.26 11.81
C LYS A 80 -10.03 10.94 11.05
N SER A 81 -10.56 9.88 11.67
CA SER A 81 -10.71 8.58 11.01
C SER A 81 -11.72 8.62 9.87
N LYS A 82 -12.89 9.27 10.05
CA LYS A 82 -13.89 9.41 8.98
C LYS A 82 -13.37 10.22 7.78
N THR A 83 -12.64 11.31 8.02
CA THR A 83 -12.05 12.10 6.92
C THR A 83 -10.94 11.33 6.22
N ALA A 84 -10.11 10.58 6.96
CA ALA A 84 -9.08 9.73 6.36
C ALA A 84 -9.68 8.64 5.46
N ILE A 85 -10.76 7.98 5.90
CA ILE A 85 -11.46 6.94 5.11
C ILE A 85 -12.01 7.54 3.81
N ARG A 86 -12.72 8.68 3.88
CA ARG A 86 -13.27 9.34 2.69
C ARG A 86 -12.19 9.78 1.70
N ASN A 87 -11.07 10.27 2.20
CA ASN A 87 -9.93 10.64 1.35
C ASN A 87 -9.33 9.40 0.67
N SER A 88 -9.19 8.28 1.38
CA SER A 88 -8.71 7.02 0.79
C SER A 88 -9.63 6.54 -0.33
N GLU A 89 -10.95 6.52 -0.10
CA GLU A 89 -11.94 6.12 -1.12
C GLU A 89 -11.88 7.01 -2.37
N PHE A 90 -11.78 8.33 -2.18
CA PHE A 90 -11.64 9.27 -3.29
C PHE A 90 -10.34 9.04 -4.08
N MET A 91 -9.21 8.85 -3.39
CA MET A 91 -7.92 8.60 -4.04
C MET A 91 -7.89 7.25 -4.76
N GLN A 92 -8.58 6.23 -4.22
CA GLN A 92 -8.78 4.95 -4.93
C GLN A 92 -9.62 5.12 -6.20
N ALA A 93 -10.68 5.94 -6.16
CA ALA A 93 -11.47 6.24 -7.34
C ALA A 93 -10.63 6.96 -8.40
N LEU A 94 -9.79 7.92 -7.98
CA LEU A 94 -8.89 8.66 -8.86
C LEU A 94 -7.86 7.74 -9.53
N LEU A 95 -7.30 6.77 -8.80
CA LEU A 95 -6.34 5.80 -9.35
C LEU A 95 -6.94 4.95 -10.50
N LYS A 96 -8.27 4.77 -10.50
CA LYS A 96 -9.01 4.01 -11.52
C LYS A 96 -9.53 4.87 -12.67
N ASP A 97 -9.57 6.19 -12.53
CA ASP A 97 -10.23 7.07 -13.48
C ASP A 97 -9.36 7.29 -14.74
N PRO A 98 -9.77 6.78 -15.92
CA PRO A 98 -9.00 6.96 -17.15
C PRO A 98 -9.13 8.37 -17.73
N TYR A 99 -10.07 9.20 -17.26
CA TYR A 99 -10.36 10.50 -17.87
C TYR A 99 -9.66 11.66 -17.18
N SER A 100 -9.15 11.46 -15.97
CA SER A 100 -8.45 12.49 -15.19
C SER A 100 -6.93 12.40 -15.26
N VAL A 101 -6.39 11.31 -15.83
CA VAL A 101 -4.95 11.06 -15.92
C VAL A 101 -4.27 11.90 -16.99
N ASP A 102 -3.02 12.28 -16.74
CA ASP A 102 -2.22 13.16 -17.59
C ASP A 102 -0.78 12.64 -17.82
N ILE A 103 -0.43 11.48 -17.26
CA ILE A 103 0.79 10.72 -17.55
C ILE A 103 0.52 9.24 -17.75
N ARG A 104 1.37 8.63 -18.59
CA ARG A 104 1.42 7.20 -18.85
C ARG A 104 2.85 6.68 -18.73
N PHE A 105 3.06 5.67 -17.88
CA PHE A 105 4.29 4.89 -17.83
C PHE A 105 4.22 3.71 -18.81
N VAL A 106 5.28 3.50 -19.59
CA VAL A 106 5.39 2.38 -20.55
C VAL A 106 6.61 1.55 -20.17
N PHE A 107 6.46 0.22 -20.15
CA PHE A 107 7.48 -0.70 -19.67
C PHE A 107 8.20 -1.38 -20.84
N ASN A 108 9.46 -1.03 -21.09
CA ASN A 108 10.15 -1.42 -22.32
C ASN A 108 10.93 -2.75 -22.22
N THR A 109 11.23 -3.21 -21.01
CA THR A 109 12.13 -4.35 -20.80
C THR A 109 11.42 -5.68 -20.62
N ASP A 110 10.15 -5.67 -20.23
CA ASP A 110 9.38 -6.89 -20.11
C ASP A 110 8.63 -7.14 -21.43
N GLU A 111 9.11 -8.11 -22.23
CA GLU A 111 8.43 -8.51 -23.46
C GLU A 111 6.96 -8.86 -23.21
N SER A 112 6.65 -9.38 -22.01
CA SER A 112 5.30 -9.74 -21.55
C SER A 112 4.37 -8.53 -21.41
N TYR A 113 4.93 -7.34 -21.13
CA TYR A 113 4.17 -6.14 -20.79
C TYR A 113 4.53 -4.92 -21.65
N SER A 114 5.26 -5.12 -22.75
CA SER A 114 5.77 -4.11 -23.68
C SER A 114 4.71 -3.16 -24.29
N ASN A 115 3.42 -3.43 -24.09
CA ASN A 115 2.29 -2.64 -24.60
C ASN A 115 1.32 -2.18 -23.51
N ILE A 116 1.69 -2.33 -22.23
CA ILE A 116 0.88 -1.90 -21.10
C ILE A 116 1.31 -0.48 -20.70
N GLY A 117 0.35 0.44 -20.76
CA GLY A 117 0.52 1.79 -20.22
C GLY A 117 -0.12 1.91 -18.85
N LEU A 118 0.65 2.17 -17.80
CA LEU A 118 0.10 2.46 -16.47
C LEU A 118 -0.15 3.96 -16.34
N TRP A 119 -1.39 4.37 -16.06
CA TRP A 119 -1.77 5.78 -16.02
C TRP A 119 -1.73 6.35 -14.61
N ALA A 120 -1.43 7.64 -14.51
CA ALA A 120 -1.34 8.35 -13.23
C ALA A 120 -1.56 9.87 -13.41
N HIS A 121 -1.44 10.61 -12.30
CA HIS A 121 -1.63 12.05 -12.22
C HIS A 121 -0.32 12.76 -11.86
N ARG A 122 0.17 13.66 -12.72
CA ARG A 122 1.36 14.49 -12.48
C ARG A 122 1.23 15.27 -11.18
N SER A 123 0.06 15.85 -10.94
CA SER A 123 -0.21 16.66 -9.74
C SER A 123 0.06 15.93 -8.42
N LEU A 124 -0.09 14.61 -8.39
CA LEU A 124 0.22 13.78 -7.23
C LEU A 124 1.68 13.37 -7.20
N LEU A 125 2.22 12.94 -8.34
CA LEU A 125 3.60 12.45 -8.41
C LEU A 125 4.65 13.56 -8.27
N SER A 126 4.37 14.77 -8.75
CA SER A 126 5.27 15.93 -8.65
C SER A 126 5.54 16.38 -7.20
N ARG A 127 4.82 15.82 -6.21
CA ARG A 127 5.15 16.00 -4.78
C ARG A 127 6.45 15.31 -4.38
N TYR A 128 6.87 14.31 -5.16
CA TYR A 128 8.11 13.57 -4.97
C TYR A 128 9.13 14.05 -6.00
N LYS A 129 10.26 14.59 -5.52
CA LYS A 129 11.27 15.21 -6.38
C LYS A 129 11.72 14.31 -7.54
N PRO A 130 12.06 13.02 -7.34
CA PRO A 130 12.49 12.17 -8.46
C PRO A 130 11.41 11.99 -9.55
N PHE A 131 10.12 11.93 -9.16
CA PHE A 131 9.04 11.92 -10.14
C PHE A 131 8.89 13.27 -10.85
N ALA A 132 9.02 14.39 -10.13
CA ALA A 132 8.96 15.72 -10.73
C ALA A 132 10.07 15.93 -11.77
N ASP A 133 11.29 15.52 -11.46
CA ASP A 133 12.45 15.60 -12.35
C ASP A 133 12.20 14.74 -13.61
N LEU A 134 11.71 13.51 -13.42
CA LEU A 134 11.39 12.59 -14.52
C LEU A 134 10.23 13.08 -15.41
N ILE A 135 9.20 13.72 -14.82
CA ILE A 135 8.11 14.35 -15.57
C ILE A 135 8.63 15.55 -16.39
N HIS A 136 9.53 16.34 -15.82
CA HIS A 136 10.13 17.49 -16.50
C HIS A 136 11.02 17.07 -17.67
N GLU A 137 11.85 16.03 -17.47
CA GLU A 137 12.70 15.44 -18.52
C GLU A 137 11.87 14.95 -19.71
N ALA A 138 10.87 14.10 -19.46
CA ALA A 138 9.99 13.58 -20.51
C ALA A 138 9.21 14.70 -21.23
N SER A 139 8.79 15.74 -20.50
CA SER A 139 8.12 16.91 -21.10
C SER A 139 9.05 17.69 -22.04
N SER A 140 10.32 17.81 -21.66
CA SER A 140 11.35 18.49 -22.45
C SER A 140 11.65 17.71 -23.74
N GLU A 141 11.79 16.39 -23.65
CA GLU A 141 12.03 15.52 -24.82
C GLU A 141 10.86 15.55 -25.82
N SER A 142 9.62 15.55 -25.33
CA SER A 142 8.42 15.60 -26.17
C SER A 142 8.33 16.91 -26.97
N SER A 143 8.76 18.03 -26.38
CA SER A 143 8.78 19.33 -27.06
C SER A 143 9.81 19.41 -28.20
N ALA A 144 10.90 18.64 -28.12
CA ALA A 144 11.94 18.61 -29.15
C ALA A 144 11.53 17.79 -30.39
N GLN A 145 10.62 16.82 -30.26
CA GLN A 145 10.21 15.94 -31.37
C GLN A 145 9.08 16.54 -32.23
N THR A 146 8.24 17.41 -31.68
CA THR A 146 7.05 17.95 -32.35
C THR A 146 7.34 19.01 -33.42
N SER A 147 8.59 19.46 -33.59
CA SER A 147 8.95 20.46 -34.59
C SER A 147 9.10 19.91 -36.03
N SER A 148 8.79 18.64 -36.30
CA SER A 148 9.17 17.96 -37.55
C SER A 148 8.03 17.42 -38.44
N CYS A 149 6.75 17.54 -38.08
CA CYS A 149 5.65 16.93 -38.85
C CYS A 149 4.38 17.80 -38.87
N ASN A 150 3.94 18.21 -40.08
CA ASN A 150 2.82 19.13 -40.32
C ASN A 150 1.44 18.43 -40.48
N ASP A 151 1.28 17.20 -40.00
CA ASP A 151 0.01 16.47 -40.18
C ASP A 151 -0.99 16.83 -39.09
N ALA A 152 -2.03 17.55 -39.48
CA ALA A 152 -3.04 18.19 -38.63
C ALA A 152 -3.99 17.22 -37.87
N GLN A 153 -3.74 15.90 -37.91
CA GLN A 153 -4.61 14.88 -37.32
C GLN A 153 -4.21 14.48 -35.88
N ASP A 154 -2.99 14.81 -35.42
CA ASP A 154 -2.47 14.39 -34.10
C ASP A 154 -2.70 15.41 -32.95
N VAL A 155 -3.36 16.53 -33.24
CA VAL A 155 -3.52 17.65 -32.28
C VAL A 155 -4.37 17.28 -31.05
N ILE A 156 -5.17 16.21 -31.11
CA ILE A 156 -6.07 15.79 -30.01
C ILE A 156 -5.41 14.78 -29.05
N ASN A 157 -4.33 14.11 -29.46
CA ASN A 157 -3.57 13.18 -28.58
C ASN A 157 -2.38 13.85 -27.89
N ALA A 158 -2.20 15.17 -28.05
CA ALA A 158 -1.00 15.91 -27.67
C ALA A 158 -0.82 16.15 -26.15
N GLU A 159 -1.72 15.69 -25.28
CA GLU A 159 -1.71 16.07 -23.86
C GLU A 159 -1.15 14.98 -22.91
N MET A 160 -1.16 13.70 -23.32
CA MET A 160 -0.70 12.59 -22.47
C MET A 160 0.81 12.41 -22.53
N LEU A 161 1.51 12.74 -21.44
CA LEU A 161 2.96 12.56 -21.35
C LEU A 161 3.29 11.08 -21.16
N THR A 162 4.16 10.55 -22.03
CA THR A 162 4.60 9.16 -21.96
C THR A 162 6.00 9.07 -21.37
N ILE A 163 6.16 8.23 -20.35
CA ILE A 163 7.42 8.02 -19.64
C ILE A 163 7.84 6.55 -19.81
N PRO A 164 8.96 6.27 -20.51
CA PRO A 164 9.49 4.91 -20.59
C PRO A 164 10.18 4.50 -19.29
N LEU A 165 9.93 3.28 -18.83
CA LEU A 165 10.59 2.64 -17.69
C LEU A 165 11.23 1.31 -18.14
N SER A 166 12.48 1.09 -17.75
CA SER A 166 13.26 -0.08 -18.16
C SER A 166 13.63 -1.02 -17.02
N ASP A 167 13.56 -0.59 -15.78
CA ASP A 167 14.15 -1.31 -14.65
C ASP A 167 13.16 -1.51 -13.49
N ILE A 168 11.88 -1.25 -13.74
CA ILE A 168 10.80 -1.42 -12.78
C ILE A 168 9.72 -2.29 -13.42
N SER A 169 9.29 -3.33 -12.70
CA SER A 169 8.17 -4.15 -13.15
C SER A 169 6.86 -3.36 -13.03
N PRO A 170 5.87 -3.59 -13.92
CA PRO A 170 4.57 -2.96 -13.81
C PRO A 170 3.89 -3.26 -12.46
N GLY A 171 4.07 -4.46 -11.92
CA GLY A 171 3.53 -4.84 -10.61
C GLY A 171 4.09 -3.99 -9.47
N THR A 172 5.41 -3.80 -9.45
CA THR A 172 6.07 -2.96 -8.44
C THR A 172 5.61 -1.52 -8.52
N LEU A 173 5.45 -0.96 -9.73
CA LEU A 173 4.95 0.40 -9.89
C LEU A 173 3.47 0.54 -9.48
N CYS A 174 2.62 -0.46 -9.74
CA CYS A 174 1.25 -0.47 -9.25
C CYS A 174 1.19 -0.38 -7.71
N VAL A 175 1.98 -1.21 -7.02
CA VAL A 175 2.02 -1.19 -5.54
C VAL A 175 2.51 0.16 -5.02
N LEU A 176 3.55 0.73 -5.64
CA LEU A 176 4.05 2.07 -5.30
C LEU A 176 2.98 3.15 -5.49
N LEU A 177 2.32 3.19 -6.66
CA LEU A 177 1.29 4.19 -6.95
C LEU A 177 0.10 4.05 -6.00
N ARG A 178 -0.34 2.82 -5.72
CA ARG A 178 -1.38 2.60 -4.71
C ARG A 178 -1.00 3.21 -3.37
N TYR A 179 0.24 2.99 -2.91
CA TYR A 179 0.71 3.59 -1.66
C TYR A 179 0.70 5.11 -1.72
N ILE A 180 1.22 5.71 -2.79
CA ILE A 180 1.25 7.18 -2.96
C ILE A 180 -0.16 7.78 -2.88
N TYR A 181 -1.17 7.09 -3.42
CA TYR A 181 -2.54 7.59 -3.45
C TYR A 181 -3.28 7.37 -2.14
N THR A 182 -3.08 6.22 -1.50
CA THR A 182 -3.96 5.76 -0.42
C THR A 182 -3.28 5.67 0.94
N GLY A 183 -1.95 5.66 0.98
CA GLY A 183 -1.14 5.35 2.16
C GLY A 183 -1.19 3.87 2.55
N GLU A 184 -1.90 3.02 1.81
CA GLU A 184 -2.02 1.59 2.10
C GLU A 184 -0.96 0.77 1.38
N ILE A 185 -0.33 -0.15 2.11
CA ILE A 185 0.65 -1.08 1.56
C ILE A 185 -0.06 -2.42 1.32
N ASN A 186 -0.18 -2.80 0.06
CA ASN A 186 -0.60 -4.15 -0.34
C ASN A 186 0.29 -4.63 -1.47
N ARG A 187 1.08 -5.69 -1.19
CA ARG A 187 2.05 -6.25 -2.13
C ARG A 187 1.43 -7.15 -3.19
N THR A 188 0.18 -7.59 -2.98
CA THR A 188 -0.58 -8.30 -3.99
C THR A 188 -1.10 -7.30 -5.02
N VAL A 189 -0.71 -7.51 -6.27
CA VAL A 189 -1.05 -6.58 -7.34
C VAL A 189 -2.50 -6.81 -7.75
N ASP A 190 -3.34 -5.81 -7.48
CA ASP A 190 -4.69 -5.72 -8.02
C ASP A 190 -4.74 -4.60 -9.06
N THR A 191 -4.61 -5.01 -10.31
CA THR A 191 -4.67 -4.12 -11.46
C THR A 191 -6.04 -3.46 -11.61
N SER A 192 -7.12 -4.00 -11.03
CA SER A 192 -8.47 -3.42 -11.13
C SER A 192 -8.63 -2.12 -10.34
N LEU A 193 -7.60 -1.79 -9.57
CA LEU A 193 -7.47 -0.53 -8.86
C LEU A 193 -6.78 0.55 -9.68
N HIS A 194 -6.32 0.24 -10.90
CA HIS A 194 -5.49 1.13 -11.70
C HIS A 194 -6.10 1.40 -13.06
N ALA A 195 -5.98 2.65 -13.52
CA ALA A 195 -6.20 3.01 -14.91
C ALA A 195 -5.03 2.46 -15.75
N ILE A 196 -5.35 1.51 -16.64
CA ILE A 196 -4.39 0.83 -17.49
C ILE A 196 -4.84 0.95 -18.94
N SER A 197 -3.95 1.44 -19.80
CA SER A 197 -4.13 1.39 -21.25
C SER A 197 -3.55 0.13 -21.83
N MET A 198 -4.35 -0.56 -22.64
CA MET A 198 -3.84 -1.45 -23.67
C MET A 198 -3.85 -0.66 -24.97
N THR A 199 -2.69 -0.36 -25.54
CA THR A 199 -2.66 0.24 -26.87
C THR A 199 -3.14 -0.79 -27.88
N ASP A 200 -4.26 -0.51 -28.56
CA ASP A 200 -4.88 -1.38 -29.58
C ASP A 200 -3.97 -1.66 -30.80
N SER A 201 -2.91 -0.86 -30.99
CA SER A 201 -2.23 -0.79 -32.28
C SER A 201 -1.32 -1.97 -32.62
N ALA A 202 -0.77 -2.70 -31.65
CA ALA A 202 0.12 -3.84 -31.96
C ALA A 202 0.50 -4.64 -30.70
N LEU A 203 -0.39 -5.48 -30.16
CA LEU A 203 0.04 -6.62 -29.35
C LEU A 203 0.79 -7.60 -30.28
N VAL A 204 2.06 -7.34 -30.58
CA VAL A 204 2.93 -8.31 -31.26
C VAL A 204 3.35 -9.33 -30.21
N MET A 205 2.49 -10.30 -29.93
CA MET A 205 2.91 -11.48 -29.18
C MET A 205 3.90 -12.29 -30.02
N LYS A 206 5.19 -12.14 -29.70
CA LYS A 206 6.27 -12.99 -30.20
C LYS A 206 6.03 -14.40 -29.67
N GLY A 207 5.54 -15.30 -30.53
CA GLY A 207 5.22 -16.70 -30.16
C GLY A 207 3.83 -17.16 -30.59
N ILE A 208 2.92 -16.24 -30.97
CA ILE A 208 1.63 -16.57 -31.57
C ILE A 208 1.56 -16.02 -33.00
N ALA A 209 2.53 -16.41 -33.82
CA ALA A 209 2.48 -16.10 -35.24
C ALA A 209 1.25 -16.77 -35.86
N GLY A 210 0.28 -15.98 -36.33
CA GLY A 210 -0.85 -16.44 -37.14
C GLY A 210 -2.23 -16.50 -36.45
N ARG A 211 -2.39 -16.10 -35.18
CA ARG A 211 -3.73 -15.91 -34.61
C ARG A 211 -4.14 -14.43 -34.71
N PRO A 212 -5.34 -14.12 -35.24
CA PRO A 212 -5.78 -12.74 -35.35
C PRO A 212 -6.04 -12.15 -33.95
N ALA A 213 -5.67 -10.87 -33.76
CA ALA A 213 -5.72 -10.13 -32.49
C ALA A 213 -7.05 -10.27 -31.72
N ARG A 214 -8.17 -10.45 -32.45
CA ARG A 214 -9.51 -10.68 -31.88
C ARG A 214 -9.67 -11.95 -31.00
N PHE A 215 -8.73 -12.89 -31.01
CA PHE A 215 -8.79 -14.10 -30.19
C PHE A 215 -8.00 -14.01 -28.88
N VAL A 216 -7.27 -12.92 -28.65
CA VAL A 216 -6.57 -12.67 -27.37
C VAL A 216 -7.42 -11.67 -26.59
N ARG A 217 -8.68 -12.03 -26.35
CA ARG A 217 -9.57 -11.27 -25.46
C ARG A 217 -9.40 -11.77 -24.03
N TRP A 218 -8.15 -11.84 -23.58
CA TRP A 218 -7.83 -12.14 -22.20
C TRP A 218 -7.56 -10.80 -21.58
N SER A 219 -8.39 -10.40 -20.63
CA SER A 219 -8.03 -9.28 -19.80
C SER A 219 -6.79 -9.72 -19.01
N PRO A 220 -5.70 -8.93 -18.94
CA PRO A 220 -4.63 -9.15 -17.96
C PRO A 220 -5.16 -9.24 -16.52
N MET A 221 -6.42 -8.84 -16.33
CA MET A 221 -7.21 -8.77 -15.11
C MET A 221 -8.04 -10.03 -14.82
N ASP A 222 -8.18 -10.96 -15.78
CA ASP A 222 -8.99 -12.16 -15.56
C ASP A 222 -8.29 -13.09 -14.56
N LYS A 223 -9.05 -13.74 -13.66
CA LYS A 223 -8.48 -14.65 -12.63
C LYS A 223 -7.66 -15.80 -13.22
N ASP A 224 -8.00 -16.19 -14.45
CA ASP A 224 -7.30 -17.24 -15.19
C ASP A 224 -6.23 -16.66 -16.13
N SER A 225 -5.94 -15.36 -16.06
CA SER A 225 -5.01 -14.69 -16.96
C SER A 225 -3.58 -15.17 -16.73
N PRO A 226 -2.87 -15.62 -17.78
CA PRO A 226 -1.46 -15.97 -17.68
C PRO A 226 -0.59 -14.73 -17.40
N TRP A 227 -1.19 -13.53 -17.47
CA TRP A 227 -0.57 -12.23 -17.25
C TRP A 227 -0.73 -11.71 -15.82
N ARG A 228 -1.14 -12.56 -14.86
CA ARG A 228 -1.22 -12.13 -13.46
C ARG A 228 0.16 -11.65 -13.01
N LEU A 229 0.24 -10.36 -12.67
CA LEU A 229 1.45 -9.77 -12.14
C LEU A 229 1.84 -10.50 -10.85
N LYS A 230 3.12 -10.88 -10.77
CA LYS A 230 3.71 -11.51 -9.59
C LYS A 230 3.54 -10.57 -8.39
N ASP A 231 3.30 -11.15 -7.21
CA ASP A 231 3.34 -10.41 -5.95
C ASP A 231 4.71 -9.75 -5.75
N VAL A 232 4.68 -8.51 -5.28
CA VAL A 232 5.87 -7.67 -5.13
C VAL A 232 6.62 -8.06 -3.86
N THR A 233 7.92 -8.24 -3.95
CA THR A 233 8.74 -8.51 -2.75
C THR A 233 9.03 -7.23 -1.97
N TRP A 234 9.39 -7.34 -0.70
CA TRP A 234 9.74 -6.15 0.10
C TRP A 234 10.99 -5.46 -0.45
N GLU A 235 11.92 -6.24 -0.98
CA GLU A 235 13.16 -5.79 -1.62
C GLU A 235 12.89 -5.00 -2.91
N GLU A 236 11.99 -5.49 -3.75
CA GLU A 236 11.56 -4.79 -4.97
C GLU A 236 10.92 -3.44 -4.62
N LEU A 237 10.02 -3.42 -3.64
CA LEU A 237 9.34 -2.20 -3.20
C LEU A 237 10.30 -1.22 -2.48
N LEU A 238 11.27 -1.74 -1.72
CA LEU A 238 12.30 -0.94 -1.06
C LEU A 238 13.17 -0.19 -2.09
N ARG A 239 13.67 -0.89 -3.10
CA ARG A 239 14.49 -0.26 -4.17
C ARG A 239 13.72 0.85 -4.88
N VAL A 240 12.46 0.59 -5.22
CA VAL A 240 11.63 1.55 -5.97
C VAL A 240 11.20 2.74 -5.11
N SER A 241 10.82 2.51 -3.84
CA SER A 241 10.48 3.60 -2.92
C SER A 241 11.67 4.52 -2.64
N GLY A 242 12.87 3.94 -2.43
CA GLY A 242 14.11 4.72 -2.30
C GLY A 242 14.43 5.52 -3.56
N ARG A 243 14.32 4.91 -4.75
CA ARG A 243 14.54 5.60 -6.04
C ARG A 243 13.62 6.80 -6.24
N PHE A 244 12.34 6.66 -5.88
CA PHE A 244 11.35 7.73 -6.06
C PHE A 244 11.22 8.66 -4.85
N GLY A 245 12.01 8.44 -3.79
CA GLY A 245 12.01 9.30 -2.61
C GLY A 245 10.73 9.23 -1.77
N VAL A 246 10.06 8.07 -1.75
CA VAL A 246 8.90 7.80 -0.88
C VAL A 246 9.41 7.29 0.46
N LEU A 247 9.93 8.20 1.28
CA LEU A 247 10.78 7.89 2.45
C LEU A 247 10.06 7.10 3.55
N ASP A 248 8.78 7.38 3.78
CA ASP A 248 7.95 6.65 4.75
C ASP A 248 7.73 5.19 4.32
N LEU A 249 7.44 4.96 3.04
CA LEU A 249 7.37 3.61 2.47
C LEU A 249 8.73 2.91 2.52
N GLN A 250 9.79 3.61 2.13
CA GLN A 250 11.15 3.09 2.18
C GLN A 250 11.45 2.60 3.59
N GLN A 251 11.19 3.42 4.61
CA GLN A 251 11.45 3.07 5.99
C GLN A 251 10.67 1.82 6.42
N HIS A 252 9.40 1.74 6.05
CA HIS A 252 8.56 0.57 6.32
C HIS A 252 9.10 -0.69 5.63
N CYS A 253 9.56 -0.57 4.37
CA CYS A 253 10.15 -1.69 3.66
C CYS A 253 11.48 -2.14 4.26
N GLU A 254 12.33 -1.22 4.74
CA GLU A 254 13.56 -1.57 5.47
C GLU A 254 13.23 -2.41 6.72
N ASP A 255 12.26 -1.96 7.53
CA ASP A 255 11.82 -2.69 8.73
C ASP A 255 11.27 -4.09 8.37
N ALA A 256 10.49 -4.18 7.30
CA ALA A 256 9.93 -5.46 6.84
C ALA A 256 11.00 -6.42 6.31
N VAL A 257 11.99 -5.94 5.56
CA VAL A 257 13.14 -6.74 5.10
C VAL A 257 13.95 -7.24 6.29
N ILE A 258 14.23 -6.36 7.27
CA ILE A 258 14.96 -6.73 8.49
C ILE A 258 14.19 -7.79 9.29
N ALA A 259 12.88 -7.62 9.45
CA ALA A 259 12.04 -8.57 10.18
C ALA A 259 11.92 -9.94 9.49
N ALA A 260 12.05 -9.99 8.16
CA ALA A 260 12.00 -11.22 7.36
C ALA A 260 13.37 -11.92 7.24
N MET A 261 14.42 -11.36 7.84
CA MET A 261 15.77 -11.90 7.75
C MET A 261 15.93 -13.17 8.61
N ASP A 262 16.59 -14.18 8.04
CA ASP A 262 16.92 -15.43 8.69
C ASP A 262 18.30 -15.96 8.28
N THR A 263 18.69 -17.11 8.85
CA THR A 263 20.00 -17.73 8.57
C THR A 263 20.22 -18.17 7.12
N SER A 264 19.15 -18.28 6.33
CA SER A 264 19.22 -18.71 4.92
C SER A 264 19.33 -17.54 3.94
N ASN A 265 18.81 -16.37 4.28
CA ASN A 265 18.80 -15.21 3.37
C ASN A 265 19.70 -14.04 3.82
N ALA A 266 20.19 -14.00 5.07
CA ALA A 266 20.90 -12.81 5.60
C ALA A 266 22.09 -12.36 4.74
N VAL A 267 22.87 -13.29 4.19
CA VAL A 267 24.00 -12.96 3.32
C VAL A 267 23.51 -12.39 1.99
N GLU A 268 22.47 -12.96 1.38
CA GLU A 268 21.89 -12.40 0.16
C GLU A 268 21.33 -11.00 0.41
N VAL A 269 20.63 -10.78 1.51
CA VAL A 269 20.08 -9.45 1.87
C VAL A 269 21.20 -8.43 2.04
N LEU A 270 22.29 -8.77 2.73
CA LEU A 270 23.45 -7.88 2.91
C LEU A 270 24.01 -7.42 1.55
N PHE A 271 24.20 -8.34 0.62
CA PHE A 271 24.82 -8.04 -0.67
C PHE A 271 23.88 -7.38 -1.67
N THR A 272 22.61 -7.78 -1.69
CA THR A 272 21.64 -7.32 -2.69
C THR A 272 20.85 -6.07 -2.28
N ILE A 273 20.78 -5.77 -0.99
CA ILE A 273 20.03 -4.64 -0.41
C ILE A 273 20.94 -3.79 0.48
N GLY A 274 21.76 -4.40 1.33
CA GLY A 274 22.65 -3.68 2.25
C GLY A 274 23.72 -2.83 1.56
N SER A 275 24.03 -3.07 0.28
CA SER A 275 24.89 -2.17 -0.51
C SER A 275 24.25 -0.81 -0.80
N THR A 276 22.92 -0.71 -0.74
CA THR A 276 22.18 0.53 -1.03
C THR A 276 21.55 1.14 0.22
N PHE A 277 21.16 0.32 1.19
CA PHE A 277 20.39 0.75 2.36
C PHE A 277 21.14 0.46 3.66
N ASP A 278 21.78 1.49 4.24
CA ASP A 278 22.64 1.39 5.44
C ASP A 278 21.94 0.72 6.62
N LYS A 279 20.66 1.03 6.87
CA LYS A 279 19.89 0.41 7.97
C LYS A 279 19.78 -1.11 7.81
N VAL A 280 19.53 -1.57 6.58
CA VAL A 280 19.45 -3.00 6.27
C VAL A 280 20.84 -3.63 6.33
N ARG A 281 21.88 -2.93 5.87
CA ARG A 281 23.29 -3.36 5.99
C ARG A 281 23.64 -3.65 7.43
N ASP A 282 23.44 -2.67 8.31
CA ASP A 282 23.86 -2.78 9.72
C ASP A 282 23.12 -3.91 10.42
N ALA A 283 21.81 -4.03 10.19
CA ALA A 283 21.01 -5.14 10.72
C ALA A 283 21.47 -6.51 10.20
N ALA A 284 21.80 -6.62 8.90
CA ALA A 284 22.29 -7.85 8.31
C ALA A 284 23.67 -8.25 8.85
N MET A 285 24.58 -7.28 8.98
CA MET A 285 25.90 -7.50 9.58
C MET A 285 25.76 -8.03 11.02
N ASP A 286 24.94 -7.38 11.84
CA ASP A 286 24.75 -7.76 13.23
C ASP A 286 24.12 -9.16 13.34
N PHE A 287 23.12 -9.45 12.50
CA PHE A 287 22.49 -10.77 12.44
C PHE A 287 23.49 -11.87 12.07
N ILE A 288 24.31 -11.65 11.02
CA ILE A 288 25.33 -12.61 10.57
C ILE A 288 26.36 -12.83 11.68
N VAL A 289 26.83 -11.77 12.35
CA VAL A 289 27.81 -11.87 13.43
C VAL A 289 27.24 -12.66 14.62
N ASP A 290 25.97 -12.45 14.97
CA ASP A 290 25.30 -13.14 16.08
C ASP A 290 24.98 -14.60 15.77
N LYS A 291 24.70 -14.90 14.50
CA LYS A 291 24.37 -16.26 14.02
C LYS A 291 25.49 -16.88 13.19
N MET A 292 26.72 -16.39 13.32
CA MET A 292 27.85 -16.76 12.46
C MET A 292 28.06 -18.27 12.38
N GLY A 293 27.95 -18.97 13.50
CA GLY A 293 28.01 -20.43 13.54
C GLY A 293 26.93 -21.08 12.66
N SER A 294 25.68 -20.64 12.76
CA SER A 294 24.58 -21.20 11.97
C SER A 294 24.63 -20.79 10.49
N VAL A 295 25.08 -19.58 10.19
CA VAL A 295 25.18 -19.05 8.81
C VAL A 295 26.35 -19.70 8.08
N VAL A 296 27.50 -19.89 8.73
CA VAL A 296 28.73 -20.41 8.11
C VAL A 296 28.83 -21.94 8.18
N LEU A 297 28.21 -22.61 9.15
CA LEU A 297 28.30 -24.08 9.24
C LEU A 297 27.26 -24.80 8.38
N LYS A 298 26.19 -24.12 7.95
CA LYS A 298 25.12 -24.73 7.15
C LYS A 298 25.47 -24.83 5.67
N ASP A 299 26.25 -23.89 5.15
CA ASP A 299 26.76 -23.88 3.78
C ASP A 299 28.29 -23.81 3.83
N THR A 300 28.97 -24.64 3.04
CA THR A 300 30.44 -24.72 3.09
C THR A 300 31.09 -23.38 2.68
N ARG A 301 30.38 -22.52 1.94
CA ARG A 301 30.85 -21.18 1.51
C ARG A 301 29.70 -20.19 1.29
N PRO A 302 29.12 -19.60 2.35
CA PRO A 302 27.95 -18.70 2.21
C PRO A 302 28.23 -17.44 1.37
N PHE A 303 29.49 -17.03 1.25
CA PHE A 303 29.91 -15.84 0.50
C PHE A 303 30.38 -16.14 -0.94
N ALA A 304 30.39 -17.41 -1.38
CA ALA A 304 30.98 -17.80 -2.67
C ALA A 304 30.31 -17.12 -3.87
N ALA A 305 28.98 -16.95 -3.83
CA ALA A 305 28.21 -16.29 -4.89
C ALA A 305 28.59 -14.80 -5.07
N TYR A 306 29.16 -14.18 -4.04
CA TYR A 306 29.44 -12.75 -3.99
C TYR A 306 30.91 -12.40 -4.14
N LYS A 307 31.76 -13.36 -4.52
CA LYS A 307 33.22 -13.16 -4.68
C LYS A 307 33.57 -11.96 -5.58
N ASN A 308 32.74 -11.69 -6.58
CA ASN A 308 32.95 -10.62 -7.56
C ASN A 308 32.12 -9.36 -7.27
N HIS A 309 31.41 -9.30 -6.13
CA HIS A 309 30.67 -8.11 -5.75
C HIS A 309 31.65 -6.99 -5.36
N PRO A 310 31.45 -5.74 -5.81
CA PRO A 310 32.38 -4.63 -5.56
C PRO A 310 32.68 -4.45 -4.06
N ASP A 311 31.64 -4.57 -3.24
CA ASP A 311 31.73 -4.34 -1.79
C ASP A 311 32.05 -5.61 -0.97
N ALA A 312 32.37 -6.74 -1.62
CA ALA A 312 32.57 -8.01 -0.92
C ALA A 312 33.71 -7.98 0.08
N PHE A 313 34.82 -7.35 -0.30
CA PHE A 313 35.97 -7.25 0.57
C PHE A 313 35.64 -6.40 1.81
N ASP A 314 35.02 -5.24 1.61
CA ASP A 314 34.67 -4.31 2.68
C ASP A 314 33.68 -4.95 3.66
N PHE A 315 32.65 -5.62 3.15
CA PHE A 315 31.70 -6.36 3.98
C PHE A 315 32.34 -7.47 4.79
N LEU A 316 33.29 -8.22 4.22
CA LEU A 316 33.97 -9.29 4.94
C LEU A 316 34.91 -8.76 6.03
N VAL A 317 35.65 -7.69 5.74
CA VAL A 317 36.51 -7.03 6.73
C VAL A 317 35.66 -6.51 7.89
N GLU A 318 34.58 -5.81 7.59
CA GLU A 318 33.68 -5.26 8.60
C GLU A 318 33.02 -6.36 9.46
N LEU A 319 32.58 -7.47 8.85
CA LEU A 319 32.06 -8.62 9.59
C LEU A 319 33.08 -9.20 10.58
N LEU A 320 34.35 -9.31 10.17
CA LEU A 320 35.43 -9.80 11.01
C LEU A 320 35.73 -8.83 12.16
N GLU A 321 35.75 -7.53 11.88
CA GLU A 321 35.94 -6.47 12.88
C GLU A 321 34.81 -6.46 13.91
N ARG A 322 33.54 -6.57 13.47
CA ARG A 322 32.38 -6.68 14.37
C ARG A 322 32.38 -7.98 15.18
N ARG A 323 32.97 -9.06 14.65
CA ARG A 323 33.04 -10.37 15.32
C ARG A 323 34.14 -10.45 16.38
N ALA A 324 35.30 -9.83 16.15
CA ALA A 324 36.46 -9.97 17.04
C ALA A 324 36.18 -9.63 18.52
N PRO A 325 35.45 -8.54 18.87
CA PRO A 325 35.09 -8.24 20.26
C PRO A 325 34.21 -9.32 20.89
N LYS A 326 33.27 -9.90 20.12
CA LYS A 326 32.34 -10.92 20.62
C LYS A 326 33.03 -12.26 20.87
N ALA A 327 34.11 -12.58 20.16
CA ALA A 327 34.91 -13.78 20.41
C ALA A 327 35.74 -13.67 21.69
N ALA A 328 36.38 -12.51 21.93
CA ALA A 328 37.19 -12.28 23.13
C ALA A 328 36.40 -12.39 24.45
N VAL A 329 35.10 -12.11 24.42
CA VAL A 329 34.20 -12.27 25.57
C VAL A 329 33.89 -13.74 25.88
N ILE A 330 33.89 -14.61 24.87
CA ILE A 330 33.58 -16.04 25.03
C ILE A 330 34.79 -16.81 25.59
N ASP A 331 36.01 -16.43 25.19
CA ASP A 331 37.26 -17.09 25.61
C ASP A 331 37.80 -16.59 26.97
N GLY A 332 37.16 -15.57 27.56
CA GLY A 332 37.55 -14.95 28.83
C GLY A 332 36.84 -15.49 30.08
N VAL A 333 36.21 -16.67 29.98
CA VAL A 333 35.54 -17.38 31.09
C VAL A 333 36.31 -18.64 31.48
#